data_AF-A0A956DFW1-F1
#
_entry.id   AF-A0A956DFW1-F1
#
_cell.length_a   1.000
_cell.length_b   1.000
_cell.length_c   1.000
_cell.angle_alpha   90.00
_cell.angle_beta   90.00
_cell.angle_gamma   90.00
#
_symmetry.space_group_name_H-M   'P 1'
#
loop_
_entity.id
_entity.type
_entity.pdbx_description
1 polymer ?
#
loop_
_entity_poly.entity_id
_entity_poly.type
_entity_poly.pdbx_seq_one_letter_code
_entity_poly.pdbx_strand_id
1 'polypeptide(L)'
;MNAKELVDAAMALDAMTDLPRTGWVMRGVAAPETLASHSFGVAWVTALLVDALRAEGETVDGEKALRMALVHDAPEAKTGDVPMPQKTPEMKAALTELEAGIADRLLPDATVFHEAARGESLEARIV
;
A
#
# COMPACT_ATOMS: atom_id res chain seq x y z
N MET A 1 -10.40 8.59 -17.38
CA MET A 1 -9.34 7.57 -17.48
C MET A 1 -9.36 6.96 -18.87
N ASN A 2 -8.25 6.99 -19.58
CA ASN A 2 -8.11 6.35 -20.90
C ASN A 2 -7.28 5.05 -20.80
N ALA A 3 -7.28 4.24 -21.87
CA ALA A 3 -6.60 2.95 -21.87
C ALA A 3 -5.07 3.07 -21.63
N LYS A 4 -4.45 4.15 -22.08
CA LYS A 4 -3.02 4.38 -21.88
C LYS A 4 -2.70 4.61 -20.41
N GLU A 5 -3.49 5.43 -19.71
CA GLU A 5 -3.33 5.69 -18.26
C GLU A 5 -3.44 4.40 -17.44
N LEU A 6 -4.36 3.51 -17.80
CA LEU A 6 -4.50 2.20 -17.14
C LEU A 6 -3.26 1.32 -17.33
N VAL A 7 -2.74 1.24 -18.55
CA VAL A 7 -1.54 0.46 -18.86
C VAL A 7 -0.32 1.03 -18.16
N ASP A 8 -0.15 2.36 -18.20
CA ASP A 8 0.97 3.04 -17.54
C ASP A 8 0.98 2.77 -16.03
N ALA A 9 -0.19 2.83 -15.38
CA ALA A 9 -0.33 2.52 -13.95
C ALA A 9 -0.01 1.06 -13.63
N ALA A 10 -0.55 0.12 -14.42
CA ALA A 10 -0.26 -1.31 -14.25
C ALA A 10 1.23 -1.61 -14.40
N MET A 11 1.87 -1.07 -15.43
CA MET A 11 3.31 -1.21 -15.66
C MET A 11 4.15 -0.54 -14.57
N ALA A 12 3.68 0.56 -13.99
CA ALA A 12 4.40 1.23 -12.92
C ALA A 12 4.43 0.40 -11.62
N LEU A 13 3.31 -0.27 -11.29
CA LEU A 13 3.20 -1.12 -10.10
C LEU A 13 3.82 -2.52 -10.29
N ASP A 14 4.02 -2.96 -11.53
CA ASP A 14 4.66 -4.25 -11.85
C ASP A 14 6.02 -4.43 -11.15
N ALA A 15 6.76 -3.33 -10.95
CA ALA A 15 8.03 -3.33 -10.20
C ALA A 15 7.91 -3.91 -8.77
N MET A 16 6.73 -3.81 -8.14
CA MET A 16 6.48 -4.38 -6.81
C MET A 16 6.57 -5.90 -6.78
N THR A 17 6.47 -6.57 -7.93
CA THR A 17 6.59 -8.03 -8.04
C THR A 17 8.03 -8.51 -7.84
N ASP A 18 9.01 -7.63 -8.08
CA ASP A 18 10.43 -7.95 -7.93
C ASP A 18 11.07 -7.32 -6.68
N LEU A 19 10.50 -6.23 -6.16
CA LEU A 19 11.05 -5.51 -5.01
C LEU A 19 10.82 -6.30 -3.70
N PRO A 20 11.88 -6.66 -2.96
CA PRO A 20 11.74 -7.35 -1.69
C PRO A 20 11.37 -6.38 -0.56
N ARG A 21 10.72 -6.89 0.48
CA ARG A 21 10.58 -6.19 1.77
C ARG A 21 11.97 -6.07 2.42
N THR A 22 12.53 -4.87 2.42
CA THR A 22 13.92 -4.56 2.83
C THR A 22 14.20 -5.01 4.25
N GLY A 23 13.20 -4.92 5.15
CA GLY A 23 13.34 -5.38 6.53
C GLY A 23 13.82 -6.83 6.65
N TRP A 24 13.34 -7.73 5.78
CA TRP A 24 13.75 -9.15 5.76
C TRP A 24 15.15 -9.33 5.16
N VAL A 25 15.46 -8.61 4.08
CA VAL A 25 16.78 -8.60 3.45
C VAL A 25 17.87 -8.25 4.47
N MET A 26 17.65 -7.19 5.25
CA MET A 26 18.58 -6.74 6.29
C MET A 26 18.82 -7.79 7.40
N ARG A 27 17.89 -8.73 7.57
CA ARG A 27 17.96 -9.80 8.58
C ARG A 27 18.50 -11.11 8.02
N GLY A 28 18.98 -11.09 6.77
CA GLY A 28 19.59 -12.24 6.12
C GLY A 28 18.59 -13.31 5.66
N VAL A 29 17.30 -12.96 5.52
CA VAL A 29 16.32 -13.89 4.93
C VAL A 29 16.66 -14.08 3.46
N ALA A 30 16.93 -15.32 3.05
CA ALA A 30 17.43 -15.64 1.71
C ALA A 30 16.39 -15.42 0.59
N ALA A 31 15.12 -15.65 0.89
CA ALA A 31 13.99 -15.46 -0.03
C ALA A 31 12.89 -14.66 0.68
N PRO A 32 13.07 -13.34 0.84
CA PRO A 32 12.07 -12.49 1.48
C PRO A 32 10.82 -12.38 0.61
N GLU A 33 9.69 -12.04 1.22
CA GLU A 33 8.50 -11.66 0.46
C GLU A 33 8.77 -10.40 -0.38
N THR A 34 8.10 -10.30 -1.52
CA THR A 34 8.07 -9.11 -2.38
C THR A 34 7.01 -8.12 -1.87
N LEU A 35 7.07 -6.86 -2.29
CA LEU A 35 6.01 -5.88 -2.04
C LEU A 35 4.65 -6.34 -2.56
N ALA A 36 4.57 -6.92 -3.76
CA ALA A 36 3.31 -7.44 -4.29
C ALA A 36 2.72 -8.58 -3.42
N SER A 37 3.56 -9.53 -3.00
CA SER A 37 3.17 -10.59 -2.04
C SER A 37 2.69 -10.00 -0.72
N HIS A 38 3.35 -8.96 -0.22
CA HIS A 38 2.93 -8.26 1.01
C HIS A 38 1.55 -7.64 0.83
N SER A 39 1.33 -6.85 -0.22
CA SER A 39 0.03 -6.22 -0.51
C SER A 39 -1.09 -7.24 -0.71
N PHE A 40 -0.81 -8.40 -1.31
CA PHE A 40 -1.77 -9.50 -1.39
C PHE A 40 -2.13 -10.04 0.01
N GLY A 41 -1.13 -10.26 0.87
CA GLY A 41 -1.33 -10.68 2.25
C GLY A 41 -2.16 -9.67 3.06
N VAL A 42 -1.88 -8.38 2.91
CA VAL A 42 -2.68 -7.30 3.51
C VAL A 42 -4.11 -7.35 3.01
N ALA A 43 -4.35 -7.41 1.69
CA ALA A 43 -5.70 -7.50 1.12
C ALA A 43 -6.47 -8.74 1.62
N TRP A 44 -5.80 -9.88 1.80
CA TRP A 44 -6.40 -11.08 2.37
C TRP A 44 -6.84 -10.88 3.83
N VAL A 45 -5.97 -10.30 4.66
CA VAL A 45 -6.30 -9.99 6.06
C VAL A 45 -7.42 -8.93 6.14
N THR A 46 -7.37 -7.91 5.29
CA THR A 46 -8.42 -6.89 5.17
C THR A 46 -9.77 -7.53 4.86
N ALA A 47 -9.85 -8.49 3.93
CA ALA A 47 -11.10 -9.20 3.63
C ALA A 47 -11.67 -9.91 4.86
N LEU A 48 -10.82 -10.63 5.61
CA LEU A 48 -11.23 -11.34 6.83
C LEU A 48 -11.72 -10.37 7.92
N LEU A 49 -11.06 -9.24 8.10
CA LEU A 49 -11.44 -8.21 9.07
C LEU A 49 -12.75 -7.52 8.69
N VAL A 50 -12.94 -7.22 7.41
CA VAL A 50 -14.20 -6.66 6.88
C VAL A 50 -15.36 -7.61 7.17
N ASP A 51 -15.19 -8.90 6.91
CA ASP A 51 -16.24 -9.91 7.16
C ASP A 51 -16.55 -10.04 8.66
N ALA A 52 -15.52 -10.04 9.51
CA ALA A 52 -15.68 -10.10 10.96
C ALA A 52 -16.45 -8.88 11.50
N LEU A 53 -16.06 -7.66 11.10
CA LEU A 53 -16.73 -6.43 11.54
C LEU A 53 -18.19 -6.37 11.06
N ARG A 54 -18.46 -6.79 9.82
CA ARG A 54 -19.84 -6.89 9.31
C ARG A 54 -20.68 -7.90 10.09
N ALA A 55 -20.10 -9.01 10.52
CA ALA A 55 -20.78 -9.98 11.37
C ALA A 55 -21.12 -9.42 12.77
N GLU A 56 -20.35 -8.45 13.25
CA GLU A 56 -20.61 -7.71 14.48
C GLU A 56 -21.62 -6.54 14.31
N GLY A 57 -22.08 -6.29 13.09
CA GLY A 57 -23.07 -5.26 12.77
C GLY A 57 -22.48 -3.92 12.32
N GLU A 58 -21.15 -3.83 12.14
CA GLU A 58 -20.49 -2.63 11.63
C GLU A 58 -20.76 -2.45 10.12
N THR A 59 -20.91 -1.18 9.71
CA THR A 59 -21.03 -0.83 8.28
C THR A 59 -19.66 -0.49 7.73
N VAL A 60 -19.07 -1.41 6.98
CA VAL A 60 -17.74 -1.25 6.36
C VAL A 60 -17.84 -1.30 4.84
N ASP A 61 -17.22 -0.35 4.15
CA ASP A 61 -17.01 -0.39 2.70
C ASP A 61 -15.82 -1.29 2.35
N GLY A 62 -16.13 -2.58 2.18
CA GLY A 62 -15.13 -3.60 1.85
C GLY A 62 -14.45 -3.39 0.50
N GLU A 63 -15.13 -2.79 -0.49
CA GLU A 63 -14.50 -2.49 -1.78
C GLU A 63 -13.42 -1.42 -1.59
N LYS A 64 -13.75 -0.35 -0.87
CA LYS A 64 -12.78 0.70 -0.56
C LYS A 64 -11.61 0.18 0.26
N ALA A 65 -11.86 -0.59 1.31
CA ALA A 65 -10.81 -1.19 2.14
C ALA A 65 -9.87 -2.08 1.31
N LEU A 66 -10.41 -2.93 0.42
CA LEU A 66 -9.58 -3.77 -0.46
C LEU A 66 -8.79 -2.95 -1.47
N ARG A 67 -9.38 -1.89 -2.04
CA ARG A 67 -8.65 -0.97 -2.93
C ARG A 67 -7.52 -0.26 -2.21
N MET A 68 -7.73 0.18 -0.96
CA MET A 68 -6.69 0.76 -0.11
C MET A 68 -5.56 -0.23 0.13
N ALA A 69 -5.87 -1.47 0.54
CA ALA A 69 -4.88 -2.52 0.77
C ALA A 69 -4.01 -2.80 -0.46
N LEU A 70 -4.61 -2.80 -1.66
CA LEU A 70 -3.88 -3.04 -2.90
C LEU A 70 -2.90 -1.92 -3.28
N VAL A 71 -3.15 -0.67 -2.84
CA VAL A 71 -2.34 0.49 -3.27
C VAL A 71 -1.58 1.17 -2.13
N HIS A 72 -1.69 0.71 -0.88
CA HIS A 72 -1.10 1.39 0.27
C HIS A 72 0.43 1.58 0.16
N ASP A 73 1.13 0.62 -0.46
CA ASP A 73 2.57 0.68 -0.74
C ASP A 73 2.88 1.03 -2.21
N ALA A 74 1.92 1.51 -2.99
CA ALA A 74 2.12 1.84 -4.41
C ALA A 74 3.33 2.77 -4.68
N PRO A 75 3.60 3.81 -3.85
CA PRO A 75 4.79 4.65 -4.03
C PRO A 75 6.13 3.91 -3.89
N GLU A 76 6.16 2.80 -3.15
CA GLU A 76 7.35 1.97 -2.94
C GLU A 76 7.83 1.30 -4.23
N ALA A 77 6.98 1.22 -5.27
CA ALA A 77 7.40 0.86 -6.62
C ALA A 77 8.48 1.80 -7.20
N LYS A 78 8.65 3.01 -6.63
CA LYS A 78 9.67 3.99 -7.01
C LYS A 78 10.65 4.33 -5.90
N THR A 79 10.22 4.37 -4.65
CA THR A 79 11.09 4.67 -3.50
C THR A 79 11.84 3.45 -2.99
N GLY A 80 11.32 2.25 -3.24
CA GLY A 80 11.69 1.03 -2.53
C GLY A 80 11.16 1.02 -1.08
N ASP A 81 11.14 -0.15 -0.46
CA ASP A 81 10.77 -0.29 0.96
C ASP A 81 11.85 0.31 1.85
N VAL A 82 11.57 1.47 2.44
CA VAL A 82 12.47 2.11 3.41
C VAL A 82 12.21 1.49 4.79
N PRO A 83 13.15 0.73 5.38
CA PRO A 83 12.90 -0.06 6.57
C PRO A 83 12.94 0.76 7.87
N MET A 84 12.23 0.26 8.89
CA MET A 84 12.41 0.66 10.29
C MET A 84 13.52 -0.18 10.96
N PRO A 85 14.28 0.37 11.94
CA PRO A 85 14.11 1.66 12.62
C PRO A 85 14.91 2.83 12.03
N GLN A 86 15.43 2.73 10.80
CA GLN A 86 16.32 3.75 10.23
C GLN A 86 15.63 5.09 9.93
N LYS A 87 14.30 5.10 9.81
CA LYS A 87 13.51 6.32 9.59
C LYS A 87 13.49 7.20 10.84
N THR A 88 14.20 8.33 10.81
CA THR A 88 13.99 9.41 11.79
C THR A 88 12.63 10.09 11.56
N PRO A 89 12.09 10.87 12.52
CA PRO A 89 10.86 11.64 12.31
C PRO A 89 10.91 12.56 11.09
N GLU A 90 12.06 13.21 10.85
CA GLU A 90 12.27 14.10 9.70
C GLU A 90 12.27 13.31 8.39
N MET A 91 12.94 12.16 8.36
CA MET A 91 12.92 11.26 7.21
C MET A 91 11.51 10.75 6.92
N LYS A 92 10.74 10.40 7.97
CA LYS A 92 9.36 9.95 7.82
C LYS A 92 8.48 11.03 7.20
N ALA A 93 8.60 12.28 7.67
CA ALA A 93 7.83 13.40 7.13
C ALA A 93 8.18 13.65 5.65
N ALA A 94 9.46 13.71 5.31
CA ALA A 94 9.93 13.89 3.93
C ALA A 94 9.50 12.74 3.01
N LEU A 95 9.56 11.50 3.51
CA LEU A 95 9.13 10.33 2.75
C LEU A 95 7.61 10.35 2.52
N THR A 96 6.81 10.72 3.52
CA THR A 96 5.35 10.84 3.40
C THR A 96 4.97 11.84 2.30
N GLU A 97 5.62 13.01 2.27
CA GLU A 97 5.39 14.02 1.24
C GLU A 97 5.81 13.53 -0.16
N LEU A 98 6.97 12.88 -0.26
CA LEU A 98 7.46 12.30 -1.50
C LEU A 98 6.52 11.22 -2.04
N GLU A 99 6.08 10.30 -1.18
CA GLU A 99 5.22 9.17 -1.52
C GLU A 99 3.83 9.64 -1.96
N ALA A 100 3.26 10.66 -1.31
CA ALA A 100 2.04 11.30 -1.76
C ALA A 100 2.15 11.82 -3.20
N GLY A 101 3.23 12.55 -3.51
CA GLY A 101 3.46 13.06 -4.86
C GLY A 101 3.81 11.98 -5.89
N ILE A 102 4.30 10.81 -5.46
CA ILE A 102 4.51 9.65 -6.33
C ILE A 102 3.18 8.95 -6.61
N ALA A 103 2.35 8.74 -5.58
CA ALA A 103 1.03 8.13 -5.74
C ALA A 103 0.19 8.88 -6.78
N ASP A 104 0.17 10.22 -6.72
CA ASP A 104 -0.54 11.07 -7.69
C ASP A 104 -0.06 10.90 -9.14
N ARG A 105 1.17 10.43 -9.35
CA ARG A 105 1.75 10.18 -10.67
C ARG A 105 1.58 8.74 -11.14
N LEU A 106 1.58 7.77 -10.21
CA LEU A 106 1.50 6.34 -10.54
C LEU A 106 0.06 5.86 -10.68
N LEU A 107 -0.84 6.37 -9.86
CA LEU A 107 -2.22 5.92 -9.79
C LEU A 107 -3.10 6.83 -10.66
N PRO A 108 -4.02 6.26 -11.45
CA PRO A 108 -5.01 7.06 -12.18
C PRO A 108 -5.96 7.85 -11.24
N ASP A 109 -6.13 7.35 -10.01
CA ASP A 109 -6.81 8.01 -8.91
C ASP A 109 -6.12 7.62 -7.59
N ALA A 110 -5.45 8.58 -6.95
CA ALA A 110 -4.75 8.41 -5.68
C ALA A 110 -5.62 8.70 -4.45
N THR A 111 -6.93 8.97 -4.61
CA THR A 111 -7.82 9.35 -3.50
C THR A 111 -7.82 8.31 -2.38
N VAL A 112 -7.92 7.02 -2.75
CA VAL A 112 -7.92 5.91 -1.78
C VAL A 112 -6.55 5.74 -1.10
N PHE A 113 -5.45 6.02 -1.79
CA PHE A 113 -4.11 6.02 -1.20
C PHE A 113 -4.00 7.12 -0.14
N HIS A 114 -4.39 8.35 -0.47
CA HIS A 114 -4.32 9.48 0.46
C HIS A 114 -5.22 9.29 1.68
N GLU A 115 -6.39 8.67 1.50
CA GLU A 115 -7.27 8.32 2.61
C GLU A 115 -6.65 7.24 3.51
N ALA A 116 -6.07 6.18 2.93
CA ALA A 116 -5.35 5.14 3.68
C ALA A 116 -4.18 5.75 4.48
N ALA A 117 -3.37 6.60 3.86
CA ALA A 117 -2.21 7.23 4.50
C ALA A 117 -2.58 8.13 5.71
N ARG A 118 -3.81 8.68 5.74
CA ARG A 118 -4.31 9.45 6.90
C ARG A 118 -4.76 8.56 8.06
N GLY A 119 -5.27 7.35 7.79
CA GLY A 119 -5.71 6.41 8.84
C GLY A 119 -6.93 6.89 9.64
N GLU A 120 -7.75 7.78 9.08
CA GLU A 120 -8.87 8.41 9.80
C GLU A 120 -10.21 7.66 9.63
N SER A 121 -10.47 7.10 8.44
CA SER A 121 -11.69 6.33 8.19
C SER A 121 -11.60 4.93 8.77
N LEU A 122 -12.75 4.27 8.94
CA LEU A 122 -12.78 2.88 9.43
C LEU A 122 -12.02 1.97 8.46
N GLU A 123 -12.22 2.14 7.16
CA GLU A 123 -11.52 1.39 6.10
C GLU A 123 -10.00 1.61 6.17
N ALA A 124 -9.55 2.85 6.34
CA ALA A 124 -8.13 3.19 6.46
C ALA A 124 -7.48 2.69 7.76
N ARG A 125 -8.28 2.37 8.79
CA ARG A 125 -7.80 1.77 10.04
C ARG A 125 -7.76 0.25 10.00
N ILE A 126 -8.49 -0.36 9.08
CA ILE A 126 -8.48 -1.81 8.84
C ILE A 126 -7.22 -2.20 8.05
N VAL A 127 -6.85 -1.36 7.09
CA VAL A 127 -5.63 -1.50 6.26
C VAL A 127 -4.42 -0.98 7.03
#